data_AF-A0A358L512-F1
#
_entry.id   AF-A0A358L512-F1
#
_cell.length_a   1.000
_cell.length_b   1.000
_cell.length_c   1.000
_cell.angle_alpha   90.00
_cell.angle_beta   90.00
_cell.angle_gamma   90.00
#
_symmetry.space_group_name_H-M   'P 1'
#
loop_
_entity.id
_entity.type
_entity.pdbx_description
1 polymer ?
#
loop_
_entity_poly.entity_id
_entity_poly.type
_entity_poly.pdbx_seq_one_letter_code
_entity_poly.pdbx_strand_id
1 'polypeptide(L)'
;MILGNIGPMFADRMIAKMLIGFSFSTLLSIGAFQSRAIYTSRKLSQRDPELYNCLRGLGDLDLLYFLMEKRLQPFETVFLLWRQNRPLFDEVSRFFLQKVRR
;
A
#
# COMPACT_ATOMS: atom_id res chain seq x y z
N MET A 1 8.73 -23.35 2.72
CA MET A 1 8.10 -22.88 1.47
C MET A 1 6.70 -22.31 1.74
N ILE A 2 6.59 -21.30 2.62
CA ILE A 2 5.29 -20.68 3.02
C ILE A 2 5.23 -19.19 2.61
N LEU A 3 6.38 -18.56 2.34
CA LEU A 3 6.48 -17.15 1.96
C LEU A 3 6.07 -16.86 0.50
N GLY A 4 6.09 -17.86 -0.38
CA GLY A 4 5.87 -17.66 -1.84
C GLY A 4 4.42 -17.37 -2.25
N ASN A 5 3.43 -17.73 -1.42
CA ASN A 5 2.00 -17.64 -1.79
C ASN A 5 1.21 -16.54 -1.05
N ILE A 6 1.83 -15.80 -0.14
CA ILE A 6 1.12 -14.78 0.66
C ILE A 6 0.88 -13.51 -0.16
N GLY A 7 1.85 -13.10 -0.97
CA GLY A 7 1.74 -11.91 -1.84
C GLY A 7 0.56 -11.98 -2.82
N PRO A 8 0.43 -13.06 -3.62
CA PRO A 8 -0.68 -13.25 -4.54
C PRO A 8 -2.04 -13.33 -3.84
N MET A 9 -2.17 -14.13 -2.77
CA MET A 9 -3.43 -14.24 -2.03
C MET A 9 -3.86 -12.91 -1.39
N PHE A 10 -2.90 -12.10 -0.95
CA PHE A 10 -3.17 -10.77 -0.43
C PHE A 10 -3.65 -9.83 -1.54
N ALA A 11 -2.96 -9.81 -2.69
CA ALA A 11 -3.34 -9.03 -3.86
C ALA A 11 -4.75 -9.41 -4.35
N ASP A 12 -5.07 -10.70 -4.44
CA ASP A 12 -6.37 -11.20 -4.87
C ASP A 12 -7.50 -10.74 -3.94
N ARG A 13 -7.29 -10.82 -2.61
CA ARG A 13 -8.27 -10.32 -1.63
C ARG A 13 -8.43 -8.80 -1.68
N MET A 14 -7.36 -8.08 -2.02
CA MET A 14 -7.38 -6.62 -2.15
C MET A 14 -8.12 -6.20 -3.42
N ILE A 15 -7.86 -6.87 -4.55
CA ILE A 15 -8.53 -6.66 -5.84
C ILE A 15 -10.01 -7.04 -5.74
N ALA A 16 -10.35 -8.18 -5.12
CA ALA A 16 -11.73 -8.59 -4.93
C ALA A 16 -12.53 -7.57 -4.10
N LYS A 17 -11.94 -7.02 -3.02
CA LYS A 17 -12.58 -5.96 -2.24
C LYS A 17 -12.76 -4.65 -3.01
N MET A 18 -11.88 -4.37 -3.99
CA MET A 18 -11.99 -3.21 -4.86
C MET A 18 -13.15 -3.37 -5.87
N LEU A 19 -13.24 -4.54 -6.51
CA LEU A 19 -14.31 -4.87 -7.46
C LEU A 19 -15.71 -4.89 -6.83
N ILE A 20 -15.82 -5.34 -5.58
CA ILE A 20 -17.08 -5.37 -4.84
C ILE A 20 -17.52 -3.96 -4.39
N GLY A 21 -16.58 -3.01 -4.27
CA GLY A 21 -16.83 -1.68 -3.71
C GLY A 21 -17.08 -0.57 -4.73
N PHE A 22 -16.26 -0.44 -5.78
CA PHE A 22 -16.35 0.63 -6.78
C PHE A 22 -15.69 0.22 -8.09
N SER A 23 -16.34 0.51 -9.22
CA SER A 23 -15.70 0.35 -10.54
C SER A 23 -14.79 1.55 -10.86
N PHE A 24 -13.68 1.32 -11.57
CA PHE A 24 -12.76 2.39 -11.99
C PHE A 24 -13.46 3.46 -12.84
N SER A 25 -14.49 3.10 -13.62
CA SER A 25 -15.24 4.07 -14.41
C SER A 25 -16.01 5.04 -13.52
N THR A 26 -16.65 4.57 -12.45
CA THR A 26 -17.35 5.43 -11.47
C THR A 26 -16.38 6.40 -10.79
N LEU A 27 -15.16 5.96 -10.48
CA LEU A 27 -14.14 6.79 -9.85
C LEU A 27 -13.60 7.86 -10.80
N LEU A 28 -13.35 7.50 -12.06
CA LEU A 28 -12.86 8.43 -13.09
C LEU A 28 -13.89 9.49 -13.47
N SER A 29 -15.19 9.17 -13.40
CA SER A 29 -16.25 10.16 -13.62
C SER A 29 -16.34 11.23 -12.53
N ILE A 30 -15.73 11.01 -11.36
CA ILE A 30 -15.76 11.95 -10.24
C ILE A 30 -14.40 12.70 -10.18
N GLY A 31 -14.32 13.83 -10.87
CA GLY A 31 -13.10 14.66 -10.94
C GLY A 31 -12.53 15.11 -9.58
N ALA A 32 -13.36 15.12 -8.52
CA ALA A 32 -12.90 15.40 -7.16
C ALA A 32 -11.87 14.40 -6.62
N PHE A 33 -11.87 13.15 -7.10
CA PHE A 33 -10.87 12.15 -6.70
C PHE A 33 -9.51 12.41 -7.32
N GLN A 34 -9.44 12.92 -8.54
CA GLN A 34 -8.15 13.27 -9.18
C GLN A 34 -7.45 14.40 -8.42
N SER A 35 -8.20 15.44 -8.03
CA SER A 35 -7.65 16.50 -7.17
C SER A 35 -7.14 15.95 -5.84
N ARG A 36 -7.93 15.09 -5.17
CA ARG A 36 -7.51 14.45 -3.90
C ARG A 36 -6.29 13.55 -4.07
N ALA A 37 -6.18 12.85 -5.19
CA ALA A 37 -5.04 12.00 -5.50
C ALA A 37 -3.73 12.78 -5.56
N ILE A 38 -3.75 13.95 -6.22
CA ILE A 38 -2.61 14.85 -6.29
C ILE A 38 -2.19 15.31 -4.88
N TYR A 39 -3.15 15.65 -4.01
CA TYR A 39 -2.84 16.06 -2.63
C TYR A 39 -2.25 14.91 -1.80
N THR A 40 -2.81 13.71 -1.92
CA THR A 40 -2.29 12.52 -1.22
C THR A 40 -0.90 12.13 -1.72
N SER A 41 -0.65 12.21 -3.02
CA SER A 41 0.68 11.97 -3.58
C SER A 41 1.71 13.01 -3.11
N ARG A 42 1.34 14.30 -3.05
CA ARG A 42 2.21 15.34 -2.44
C ARG A 42 2.49 15.10 -0.97
N LYS A 43 1.52 14.59 -0.20
CA LYS A 43 1.77 14.21 1.21
C LYS A 43 2.73 13.03 1.29
N LEU A 44 2.59 12.06 0.39
CA LEU A 44 3.52 10.94 0.29
C LEU A 44 4.93 11.43 -0.05
N SER A 45 5.10 12.36 -0.98
CA SER A 45 6.43 12.87 -1.37
C SER A 45 7.18 13.52 -0.21
N GLN A 46 6.47 14.05 0.78
CA GLN A 46 7.07 14.62 1.99
C GLN A 46 7.44 13.55 3.02
N ARG A 47 6.68 12.45 3.09
CA ARG A 47 6.84 11.40 4.11
C ARG A 47 7.78 10.27 3.69
N ASP A 48 7.69 9.81 2.43
CA ASP A 48 8.54 8.78 1.84
C ASP A 48 8.84 9.12 0.38
N PRO A 49 9.89 9.94 0.13
CA PRO A 49 10.28 10.37 -1.22
C PRO A 49 10.66 9.20 -2.13
N GLU A 50 11.20 8.11 -1.57
CA GLU A 50 11.59 6.93 -2.35
C GLU A 50 10.37 6.22 -2.90
N LEU A 51 9.35 5.99 -2.07
CA LEU A 51 8.09 5.39 -2.52
C LEU A 51 7.39 6.30 -3.54
N TYR A 52 7.35 7.61 -3.29
CA TYR A 52 6.82 8.58 -4.25
C TYR A 52 7.53 8.48 -5.62
N ASN A 53 8.86 8.50 -5.64
CA ASN A 53 9.64 8.42 -6.88
C ASN A 53 9.42 7.08 -7.61
N CYS A 54 9.28 5.98 -6.87
CA CYS A 54 8.95 4.67 -7.43
C CYS A 54 7.58 4.70 -8.15
N LEU A 55 6.54 5.24 -7.51
CA LEU A 55 5.20 5.37 -8.09
C LEU A 55 5.20 6.25 -9.35
N ARG A 56 5.99 7.33 -9.37
CA ARG A 56 6.15 8.19 -10.55
C ARG A 56 6.88 7.47 -11.68
N GLY A 57 7.92 6.69 -11.36
CA GLY A 57 8.67 5.88 -12.32
C GLY A 57 7.85 4.76 -12.99
N LEU A 58 6.79 4.29 -12.33
CA LEU A 58 5.89 3.25 -12.83
C LEU A 58 4.73 3.77 -13.69
N GLY A 59 4.68 5.08 -14.00
CA GLY A 59 3.66 5.67 -14.87
C GLY A 59 2.62 6.51 -14.14
N ASP A 60 3.02 7.26 -13.11
CA ASP A 60 2.18 8.21 -12.38
C ASP A 60 0.95 7.55 -11.71
N LEU A 61 1.23 6.68 -10.74
CA LEU A 61 0.22 5.90 -10.02
C LEU A 61 -0.47 6.67 -8.87
N ASP A 62 -0.50 8.00 -8.92
CA ASP A 62 -1.00 8.87 -7.85
C ASP A 62 -2.47 8.57 -7.47
N LEU A 63 -3.33 8.34 -8.47
CA LEU A 63 -4.73 7.99 -8.26
C LEU A 63 -4.88 6.62 -7.59
N LEU A 64 -4.11 5.63 -8.05
CA LEU A 64 -4.16 4.28 -7.50
C LEU A 64 -3.68 4.27 -6.04
N TYR A 65 -2.55 4.96 -5.78
CA TYR A 65 -2.02 5.12 -4.43
C TYR A 65 -3.05 5.80 -3.51
N PHE A 66 -3.69 6.88 -3.95
CA PHE A 66 -4.74 7.54 -3.16
C PHE A 66 -5.91 6.62 -2.82
N LEU A 67 -6.39 5.82 -3.77
CA LEU A 67 -7.48 4.88 -3.54
C LEU A 67 -7.08 3.78 -2.52
N MET A 68 -5.80 3.42 -2.50
CA MET A 68 -5.27 2.34 -1.68
C MET A 68 -4.57 2.81 -0.41
N GLU A 69 -4.36 4.11 -0.22
CA GLU A 69 -3.52 4.70 0.85
C GLU A 69 -3.84 4.10 2.22
N LYS A 70 -5.13 4.08 2.60
CA LYS A 70 -5.55 3.52 3.90
C LYS A 70 -5.23 2.03 4.08
N ARG A 71 -5.15 1.28 2.99
CA ARG A 71 -4.81 -0.15 2.99
C ARG A 71 -3.30 -0.37 2.90
N LEU A 72 -2.57 0.53 2.26
CA LEU A 72 -1.12 0.46 2.07
C LEU A 72 -0.34 1.00 3.28
N GLN A 73 -0.92 1.93 4.04
CA GLN A 73 -0.30 2.55 5.21
C GLN A 73 0.36 1.54 6.19
N PRO A 74 -0.28 0.43 6.59
CA PRO A 74 0.37 -0.56 7.44
C PRO A 74 1.62 -1.17 6.81
N PHE A 75 1.60 -1.43 5.49
CA PHE A 75 2.74 -1.98 4.76
C PHE A 75 3.86 -0.96 4.62
N GLU A 76 3.53 0.30 4.39
CA GLU A 76 4.51 1.40 4.38
C GLU A 76 5.19 1.54 5.74
N THR A 77 4.43 1.49 6.84
CA THR A 77 5.00 1.53 8.20
C THR A 77 5.95 0.37 8.44
N VAL A 78 5.56 -0.85 8.03
CA VAL A 78 6.39 -2.04 8.15
C VAL A 78 7.65 -1.94 7.28
N PHE A 79 7.53 -1.40 6.06
CA PHE A 79 8.66 -1.19 5.15
C PHE A 79 9.62 -0.11 5.66
N LEU A 80 9.10 0.97 6.25
CA LEU A 80 9.91 2.00 6.91
C LEU A 80 10.63 1.42 8.14
N LEU A 81 9.93 0.64 8.98
CA LEU A 81 10.53 -0.05 10.12
C LEU A 81 11.65 -0.98 9.67
N TRP A 82 11.41 -1.76 8.62
CA TRP A 82 12.44 -2.60 8.00
C TRP A 82 13.66 -1.75 7.62
N ARG A 83 13.46 -0.65 6.88
CA ARG A 83 14.54 0.23 6.37
C ARG A 83 15.36 0.90 7.48
N GLN A 84 14.70 1.33 8.56
CA GLN A 84 15.32 2.09 9.63
C GLN A 84 15.88 1.22 10.77
N ASN A 85 15.23 0.10 11.10
CA ASN A 85 15.58 -0.74 12.24
C ASN A 85 15.27 -2.22 11.97
N ARG A 86 16.21 -2.89 11.30
CA ARG A 86 16.14 -4.32 10.99
C ARG A 86 15.92 -5.22 12.21
N PRO A 87 16.66 -5.06 13.33
CA PRO A 87 16.43 -5.88 14.52
C PRO A 87 15.00 -5.78 15.06
N LEU A 88 14.45 -4.56 15.14
CA LEU A 88 13.08 -4.36 15.64
C LEU A 88 12.03 -4.92 14.66
N PHE A 89 12.26 -4.79 13.35
CA PHE A 89 11.43 -5.44 12.35
C PHE A 89 11.40 -6.97 12.53
N ASP A 90 12.56 -7.60 12.75
CA ASP A 90 12.66 -9.05 12.92
C ASP A 90 11.94 -9.52 14.19
N GLU A 91 12.03 -8.73 15.26
CA GLU A 91 11.32 -8.99 16.52
C GLU A 91 9.80 -8.89 16.34
N VAL A 92 9.30 -7.78 15.77
CA VAL A 92 7.85 -7.58 15.51
C VAL A 92 7.31 -8.67 14.57
N SER A 93 8.06 -9.02 13.53
CA SER A 93 7.70 -10.08 12.59
C SER A 93 7.60 -11.44 13.28
N ARG A 94 8.52 -11.74 14.21
CA ARG A 94 8.49 -12.98 14.99
C ARG A 94 7.23 -13.06 15.84
N PHE A 95 6.88 -12.00 16.56
CA PHE A 95 5.66 -11.95 17.38
C PHE A 95 4.39 -12.09 16.53
N PHE A 96 4.33 -11.41 15.40
CA PHE A 96 3.20 -11.51 14.47
C PHE A 96 3.02 -12.96 13.98
N LEU A 97 4.10 -13.59 13.51
CA LEU A 97 4.05 -14.97 13.00
C LEU A 97 3.68 -15.98 14.09
N GLN A 98 4.13 -15.79 15.34
CA GLN A 98 3.71 -16.64 16.46
C GLN A 98 2.21 -16.54 16.72
N LYS A 99 1.64 -15.33 16.68
CA LYS A 99 0.22 -15.10 16.93
C LYS A 99 -0.67 -15.60 15.79
N VAL A 100 -0.21 -15.53 14.54
CA VAL A 100 -0.95 -16.01 13.35
C VAL A 100 -0.92 -17.54 13.21
N ARG A 101 0.05 -18.21 13.83
CA ARG A 101 0.19 -19.68 13.79
C ARG A 101 -0.69 -20.41 14.83
N ARG A 102 -1.30 -19.68 15.76
CA ARG A 102 -2.37 -20.16 16.65
C ARG A 102 -3.73 -19.90 16.03
#